data_AF-A0A1V1PGL5-F1
#
_entry.id   AF-A0A1V1PGL5-F1
#
_cell.length_a   1.000
_cell.length_b   1.000
_cell.length_c   1.000
_cell.angle_alpha   90.00
_cell.angle_beta   90.00
_cell.angle_gamma   90.00
#
_symmetry.space_group_name_H-M   'P 1'
#
loop_
_entity.id
_entity.type
_entity.pdbx_description
1 polymer ?
#
loop_
_entity_poly.entity_id
_entity_poly.type
_entity_poly.pdbx_seq_one_letter_code
_entity_poly.pdbx_strand_id
1 'polypeptide(L)'
;MSNTVYARSNSPYFNDFFESYQNVKALDSPARKNNYRPVRIKPAKLQYPQSIENSFVDEAPENFFVDEVIENIFVDEATFWADYYEDPDFRYEWNNGKLEESPMAAISGILCTDWFISLLKEYLKANNYDHIILADIGFTLNLTHKKVIRRPDHAILLGQKALNCDISKSSYNGIYDICIETLSRSKQAYIDRDTKVKKMNTVRARSESIIFLTMKNTKRNFIG
;
A
#
# COMPACT_ATOMS: atom_id res chain seq x y z
N MET A 1 -0.17 21.53 -0.11
CA MET A 1 -1.16 20.44 -0.17
C MET A 1 -1.27 19.86 1.23
N SER A 2 -2.47 19.59 1.76
CA SER A 2 -2.62 18.95 3.07
C SER A 2 -2.78 17.44 2.83
N ASN A 3 -1.75 16.67 3.15
CA ASN A 3 -1.77 15.21 3.07
C ASN A 3 -2.30 14.68 4.40
N THR A 4 -3.55 14.20 4.43
CA THR A 4 -4.12 13.60 5.65
C THR A 4 -3.97 12.09 5.64
N VAL A 5 -2.95 11.59 6.36
CA VAL A 5 -2.81 10.17 6.71
C VAL A 5 -3.77 9.84 7.86
N TYR A 6 -4.61 8.82 7.68
CA TYR A 6 -5.49 8.27 8.72
C TYR A 6 -4.94 6.94 9.20
N ALA A 7 -3.99 6.98 10.13
CA ALA A 7 -3.53 5.76 10.77
C ALA A 7 -4.34 5.50 12.06
N ARG A 8 -4.80 4.27 12.24
CA ARG A 8 -5.31 3.76 13.51
C ARG A 8 -4.55 2.49 13.82
N SER A 9 -3.90 2.45 14.97
CA SER A 9 -3.23 1.28 15.53
C SER A 9 -3.97 0.87 16.81
N ASN A 10 -4.05 -0.42 17.07
CA ASN A 10 -4.43 -0.96 18.38
C ASN A 10 -3.19 -1.39 19.18
N SER A 11 -1.99 -1.27 18.60
CA SER A 11 -0.73 -1.66 19.19
C SER A 11 -0.26 -0.54 20.12
N PRO A 12 0.06 -0.87 21.39
CA PRO A 12 0.52 0.11 22.36
C PRO A 12 1.85 0.75 21.95
N TYR A 13 2.65 0.09 21.10
CA TYR A 13 3.95 0.57 20.64
C TYR A 13 3.87 1.81 19.74
N PHE A 14 2.72 2.08 19.11
CA PHE A 14 2.59 3.15 18.12
C PHE A 14 1.58 4.22 18.49
N ASN A 15 0.94 4.13 19.66
CA ASN A 15 0.04 5.18 20.12
C ASN A 15 0.78 6.53 20.19
N ASP A 16 1.97 6.53 20.78
CA ASP A 16 2.81 7.73 20.89
C ASP A 16 3.27 8.26 19.52
N PHE A 17 3.60 7.37 18.57
CA PHE A 17 3.98 7.76 17.20
C PHE A 17 2.82 8.45 16.46
N PHE A 18 1.60 7.92 16.59
CA PHE A 18 0.44 8.52 15.93
C PHE A 18 -0.05 9.78 16.64
N GLU A 19 0.03 9.84 17.97
CA GLU A 19 -0.25 11.05 18.74
C GLU A 19 0.76 12.16 18.44
N SER A 20 2.06 11.85 18.41
CA SER A 20 3.10 12.83 18.04
C SER A 20 2.88 13.36 16.62
N TYR A 21 2.50 12.49 15.68
CA TYR A 21 2.18 12.91 14.32
C TYR A 21 0.96 13.83 14.23
N GLN A 22 -0.11 13.54 14.99
CA GLN A 22 -1.29 14.41 15.04
C GLN A 22 -0.97 15.76 15.70
N ASN A 23 -0.11 15.78 16.72
CA ASN A 23 0.31 16.99 17.41
C ASN A 23 1.19 17.91 16.54
N VAL A 24 2.07 17.35 15.69
CA VAL A 24 2.85 18.15 14.72
C VAL A 24 1.94 18.89 13.74
N LYS A 25 0.83 18.27 13.30
CA LYS A 25 -0.16 18.96 12.44
C LYS A 25 -0.89 20.10 13.13
N ALA A 26 -1.07 20.03 14.45
CA ALA A 26 -1.68 21.09 15.23
C ALA A 26 -0.74 22.31 15.37
N LEU A 27 0.58 22.07 15.41
CA LEU A 27 1.61 23.11 15.50
C LEU A 27 1.83 23.88 14.18
N ASP A 28 1.51 23.28 13.03
CA ASP A 28 1.56 23.92 11.71
C ASP A 28 0.38 24.90 11.43
N SER A 29 -0.47 25.17 12.43
CA SER A 29 -1.35 26.35 12.42
C SER A 29 -0.83 27.39 13.41
N PRO A 30 0.00 28.31 12.91
CA PRO A 30 -0.52 29.67 12.82
C PRO A 30 -0.13 30.38 11.52
N ALA A 31 -0.99 31.32 11.13
CA ALA A 31 -0.72 32.33 10.13
C ALA A 31 0.58 33.10 10.44
N ARG A 32 1.73 32.64 9.92
CA ARG A 32 2.90 33.49 9.71
C ARG A 32 2.92 33.95 8.26
N LYS A 33 2.57 35.23 8.05
CA LYS A 33 2.77 35.95 6.80
C LYS A 33 4.28 36.05 6.51
N ASN A 34 4.85 35.04 5.87
CA ASN A 34 6.18 35.15 5.27
C ASN A 34 6.03 35.68 3.84
N ASN A 35 6.60 36.87 3.59
CA ASN A 35 6.63 37.56 2.31
C ASN A 35 7.57 36.85 1.31
N TYR A 36 7.22 35.64 0.90
CA TYR A 36 7.88 34.99 -0.24
C TYR A 36 7.24 35.48 -1.55
N ARG A 37 7.97 36.29 -2.32
CA ARG A 37 7.62 36.58 -3.71
C ARG A 37 8.00 35.37 -4.57
N PRO A 38 7.08 34.75 -5.32
CA PRO A 38 7.44 33.66 -6.23
C PRO A 38 8.28 34.20 -7.38
N VAL A 39 9.47 33.63 -7.59
CA VAL A 39 10.27 33.85 -8.80
C VAL A 39 9.58 33.14 -9.95
N ARG A 40 9.10 33.91 -10.93
CA ARG A 40 8.48 33.41 -12.16
C ARG A 40 9.57 32.87 -13.08
N ILE A 41 9.86 31.57 -13.02
CA ILE A 41 10.69 30.92 -14.02
C ILE A 41 9.80 30.64 -15.24
N LYS A 42 10.11 31.26 -16.38
CA LYS A 42 9.45 30.94 -17.66
C LYS A 42 9.92 29.55 -18.11
N PRO A 43 9.01 28.65 -18.54
CA PRO A 43 9.43 27.35 -19.06
C PRO A 43 10.23 27.53 -20.35
N ALA A 44 11.39 26.89 -20.43
CA ALA A 44 12.14 26.74 -21.66
C ALA A 44 11.30 25.92 -22.66
N LYS A 45 11.15 26.42 -23.89
CA LYS A 45 10.49 25.68 -24.98
C LYS A 45 11.37 24.47 -25.33
N LEU A 46 10.94 23.26 -24.95
CA LEU A 46 11.44 22.04 -25.59
C LEU A 46 10.88 22.00 -27.02
N GLN A 47 11.77 22.14 -28.01
CA GLN A 47 11.48 21.77 -29.39
C GLN A 47 11.68 20.27 -29.54
N TYR A 48 10.61 19.56 -29.88
CA TYR A 48 10.71 18.18 -30.37
C TYR A 48 11.13 18.20 -31.84
N PRO A 49 12.06 17.33 -32.29
CA PRO A 49 12.36 17.18 -33.70
C PRO A 49 11.15 16.57 -34.42
N GLN A 50 10.81 17.15 -35.57
CA GLN A 50 9.81 16.60 -36.48
C GLN A 50 10.40 15.46 -37.31
N SER A 51 9.51 14.51 -37.65
CA SER A 51 9.59 13.44 -38.66
C SER A 51 10.62 12.34 -38.47
N ILE A 52 10.14 11.17 -38.04
CA ILE A 52 10.44 9.92 -38.74
C ILE A 52 9.08 9.29 -39.10
N GLU A 53 8.64 9.52 -40.33
CA GLU A 53 7.73 8.61 -41.01
C GLU A 53 8.49 7.30 -41.26
N ASN A 54 7.98 6.19 -40.77
CA ASN A 54 8.22 4.89 -41.39
C ASN A 54 7.02 3.97 -41.11
N SER A 55 6.33 3.72 -42.21
CA SER A 55 5.42 2.62 -42.52
C SER A 55 5.63 1.34 -41.72
N PHE A 56 4.67 1.03 -40.86
CA PHE A 56 4.23 -0.34 -40.59
C PHE A 56 2.70 -0.34 -40.64
N VAL A 57 2.17 -0.80 -41.77
CA VAL A 57 0.78 -1.17 -41.92
C VAL A 57 0.72 -2.64 -41.50
N ASP A 58 0.43 -2.89 -40.24
CA ASP A 58 -0.12 -4.17 -39.81
C ASP A 58 -1.49 -3.85 -39.22
N GLU A 59 -2.53 -4.34 -39.90
CA GLU A 59 -3.91 -4.27 -39.44
C GLU A 59 -4.01 -5.06 -38.13
N ALA A 60 -3.97 -4.35 -37.00
CA ALA A 60 -4.24 -4.93 -35.70
C ALA A 60 -5.69 -5.44 -35.70
N PRO A 61 -5.94 -6.74 -35.45
CA PRO A 61 -7.31 -7.23 -35.35
C PRO A 61 -8.01 -6.52 -34.20
N GLU A 62 -9.16 -5.92 -34.51
CA GLU A 62 -9.97 -5.00 -33.69
C GLU A 62 -10.51 -5.57 -32.36
N ASN A 63 -10.03 -6.72 -31.87
CA ASN A 63 -10.66 -7.45 -30.76
C ASN A 63 -9.66 -8.05 -29.76
N PHE A 64 -8.82 -7.24 -29.10
CA PHE A 64 -7.93 -7.76 -28.05
C PHE A 64 -7.76 -6.84 -26.83
N PHE A 65 -8.85 -6.27 -26.31
CA PHE A 65 -8.91 -5.85 -24.90
C PHE A 65 -10.32 -6.05 -24.38
N VAL A 66 -10.65 -7.30 -24.06
CA VAL A 66 -11.71 -7.55 -23.09
C VAL A 66 -11.04 -7.43 -21.73
N ASP A 67 -11.26 -6.31 -21.05
CA ASP A 67 -11.06 -6.21 -19.59
C ASP A 67 -12.10 -7.14 -18.94
N GLU A 68 -11.96 -8.45 -19.14
CA GLU A 68 -12.77 -9.44 -18.47
C GLU A 68 -12.26 -9.46 -17.03
N VAL A 69 -12.95 -8.69 -16.20
CA VAL A 69 -12.74 -8.64 -14.77
C VAL A 69 -12.69 -10.09 -14.27
N ILE A 70 -11.52 -10.53 -13.81
CA ILE A 70 -11.27 -11.85 -13.24
C ILE A 70 -11.96 -11.92 -11.86
N GLU A 71 -13.29 -11.85 -11.88
CA GLU A 71 -14.13 -11.94 -10.71
C GLU A 71 -14.60 -13.39 -10.60
N ASN A 72 -14.07 -14.11 -9.60
CA ASN A 72 -14.47 -15.45 -9.14
C ASN A 72 -13.73 -16.67 -9.73
N ILE A 73 -12.40 -16.57 -9.90
CA ILE A 73 -11.57 -17.78 -10.05
C ILE A 73 -11.44 -18.49 -8.69
N PHE A 74 -11.69 -19.81 -8.69
CA PHE A 74 -11.46 -20.67 -7.54
C PHE A 74 -10.32 -21.66 -7.84
N VAL A 75 -9.30 -21.66 -6.99
CA VAL A 75 -8.13 -22.55 -7.06
C VAL A 75 -7.81 -23.09 -5.68
N ASP A 76 -7.32 -24.33 -5.61
CA ASP A 76 -6.79 -24.84 -4.34
C ASP A 76 -5.52 -24.08 -3.92
N GLU A 77 -5.10 -24.29 -2.68
CA GLU A 77 -3.93 -23.59 -2.13
C GLU A 77 -2.62 -23.98 -2.83
N ALA A 78 -2.47 -25.24 -3.24
CA ALA A 78 -1.24 -25.70 -3.89
C ALA A 78 -1.06 -25.01 -5.24
N THR A 79 -2.15 -24.92 -6.01
CA THR A 79 -2.23 -24.19 -7.27
C THR A 79 -1.95 -22.70 -7.06
N PHE A 80 -2.50 -22.08 -6.01
CA PHE A 80 -2.19 -20.68 -5.69
C PHE A 80 -0.68 -20.44 -5.49
N TRP A 81 -0.01 -21.28 -4.69
CA TRP A 81 1.43 -21.12 -4.45
C TRP A 81 2.28 -21.38 -5.69
N ALA A 82 1.89 -22.36 -6.52
CA ALA A 82 2.66 -22.74 -7.69
C ALA A 82 2.54 -21.73 -8.84
N ASP A 83 1.32 -21.25 -9.11
CA ASP A 83 1.02 -20.58 -10.37
C ASP A 83 0.70 -19.08 -10.18
N TYR A 84 0.22 -18.67 -9.01
CA TYR A 84 -0.32 -17.31 -8.81
C TYR A 84 0.46 -16.46 -7.81
N TYR A 85 1.20 -17.06 -6.89
CA TYR A 85 1.90 -16.32 -5.86
C TYR A 85 3.07 -15.49 -6.42
N GLU A 86 3.81 -16.04 -7.37
CA GLU A 86 4.96 -15.37 -8.00
C GLU A 86 4.64 -14.88 -9.42
N ASP A 87 3.36 -14.66 -9.73
CA ASP A 87 2.92 -14.10 -11.00
C ASP A 87 3.64 -12.76 -11.27
N PRO A 88 4.26 -12.59 -12.46
CA PRO A 88 5.10 -11.43 -12.75
C PRO A 88 4.29 -10.15 -13.02
N ASP A 89 3.02 -10.28 -13.41
CA ASP A 89 2.19 -9.18 -13.91
C ASP A 89 1.13 -8.78 -12.91
N PHE A 90 0.62 -9.74 -12.13
CA PHE A 90 -0.51 -9.54 -11.23
C PHE A 90 -0.18 -9.93 -9.78
N ARG A 91 -0.72 -9.16 -8.83
CA ARG A 91 -0.62 -9.48 -7.40
C ARG A 91 -1.90 -10.15 -6.93
N TYR A 92 -1.82 -11.45 -6.68
CA TYR A 92 -2.95 -12.21 -6.13
C TYR A 92 -2.85 -12.45 -4.62
N GLU A 93 -4.01 -12.44 -3.96
CA GLU A 93 -4.24 -12.98 -2.63
C GLU A 93 -5.20 -14.17 -2.72
N TRP A 94 -5.21 -15.02 -1.70
CA TRP A 94 -6.05 -16.22 -1.69
C TRP A 94 -6.95 -16.24 -0.46
N ASN A 95 -8.24 -16.49 -0.66
CA ASN A 95 -9.24 -16.49 0.40
C ASN A 95 -10.12 -17.73 0.28
N ASN A 96 -9.68 -18.81 0.93
CA ASN A 96 -10.44 -20.05 1.07
C ASN A 96 -10.95 -20.60 -0.27
N GLY A 97 -10.01 -20.74 -1.20
CA GLY A 97 -10.27 -21.20 -2.56
C GLY A 97 -10.44 -20.06 -3.55
N LYS A 98 -10.85 -18.86 -3.11
CA LYS A 98 -11.09 -17.73 -4.01
C LYS A 98 -9.80 -16.95 -4.28
N LEU A 99 -9.47 -16.75 -5.55
CA LEU A 99 -8.39 -15.86 -5.99
C LEU A 99 -8.89 -14.41 -5.95
N GLU A 100 -8.10 -13.52 -5.34
CA GLU A 100 -8.41 -12.10 -5.20
C GLU A 100 -7.27 -11.27 -5.79
N GLU A 101 -7.48 -10.66 -6.96
CA GLU A 101 -6.49 -9.73 -7.53
C GLU A 101 -6.42 -8.43 -6.70
N SER A 102 -5.20 -7.96 -6.48
CA SER A 102 -4.93 -6.67 -5.87
C SER A 102 -4.79 -5.59 -6.96
N PRO A 103 -5.45 -4.43 -6.80
CA PRO A 103 -5.33 -3.37 -7.79
C PRO A 103 -3.90 -2.83 -7.86
N MET A 104 -3.48 -2.45 -9.06
CA MET A 104 -2.23 -1.74 -9.26
C MET A 104 -2.19 -0.44 -8.44
N ALA A 105 -1.06 -0.19 -7.78
CA ALA A 105 -0.88 1.01 -6.96
C ALA A 105 -0.82 2.27 -7.84
N ALA A 106 -1.52 3.32 -7.41
CA ALA A 106 -1.34 4.64 -8.02
C ALA A 106 -0.03 5.28 -7.54
N ILE A 107 0.62 6.10 -8.39
CA ILE A 107 1.86 6.83 -8.05
C ILE A 107 1.73 7.58 -6.72
N SER A 108 0.60 8.23 -6.47
CA SER A 108 0.35 8.95 -5.21
C SER A 108 0.32 8.03 -3.99
N GLY A 109 -0.20 6.80 -4.14
CA GLY A 109 -0.14 5.78 -3.11
C GLY A 109 1.29 5.37 -2.81
N ILE A 110 2.09 5.11 -3.85
CA ILE A 110 3.51 4.75 -3.72
C ILE A 110 4.28 5.84 -2.98
N LEU A 111 4.17 7.11 -3.39
CA LEU A 111 4.86 8.23 -2.75
C LEU A 111 4.42 8.45 -1.30
N CYS A 112 3.12 8.27 -1.01
CA CYS A 112 2.60 8.37 0.35
C CYS A 112 3.19 7.29 1.26
N THR A 113 3.25 6.06 0.76
CA THR A 113 3.77 4.92 1.50
C THR A 113 5.27 5.03 1.70
N ASP A 114 6.03 5.41 0.68
CA ASP A 114 7.49 5.63 0.77
C ASP A 114 7.85 6.69 1.83
N TRP A 115 7.15 7.84 1.80
CA TRP A 115 7.33 8.88 2.82
C TRP A 115 6.97 8.39 4.23
N PHE A 116 5.86 7.66 4.39
CA PHE A 116 5.44 7.11 5.68
C PHE A 116 6.46 6.09 6.23
N ILE A 117 6.91 5.17 5.39
CA ILE A 117 7.91 4.16 5.76
C ILE A 117 9.23 4.82 6.16
N SER A 118 9.62 5.90 5.48
CA SER A 118 10.83 6.66 5.83
C SER A 118 10.74 7.25 7.25
N LEU A 119 9.61 7.87 7.60
CA LEU A 119 9.40 8.39 8.97
C LEU A 119 9.36 7.28 10.01
N LEU A 120 8.74 6.16 9.67
CA LEU A 120 8.61 5.02 10.56
C LEU A 120 9.97 4.39 10.88
N LYS A 121 10.85 4.26 9.87
CA LYS A 121 12.23 3.79 10.06
C LYS A 121 12.99 4.69 11.04
N GLU A 122 12.90 6.02 10.88
CA GLU A 122 13.55 6.96 11.79
C GLU A 122 12.99 6.86 13.22
N TYR A 123 11.68 6.71 13.39
CA TYR A 123 11.06 6.49 14.70
C TYR A 123 11.55 5.19 15.36
N LEU A 124 11.54 4.08 14.62
CA LEU A 124 11.99 2.78 15.13
C LEU A 124 13.46 2.82 15.56
N LYS A 125 14.30 3.48 14.75
CA LYS A 125 15.71 3.70 15.04
C LYS A 125 15.93 4.56 16.29
N ALA A 126 15.20 5.67 16.42
CA ALA A 126 15.33 6.58 17.56
C ALA A 126 14.94 5.91 18.88
N ASN A 127 14.02 4.93 18.85
CA ASN A 127 13.58 4.17 20.02
C ASN A 127 14.31 2.83 20.20
N ASN A 128 15.33 2.55 19.37
CA ASN A 128 16.14 1.34 19.42
C ASN A 128 15.31 0.03 19.37
N TYR A 129 14.30 -0.01 18.49
CA TYR A 129 13.55 -1.24 18.23
C TYR A 129 14.28 -2.12 17.20
N ASP A 130 14.46 -3.40 17.51
CA ASP A 130 14.79 -4.41 16.50
C ASP A 130 13.60 -4.59 15.57
N HIS A 131 13.81 -4.44 14.26
CA HIS A 131 12.71 -4.46 13.31
C HIS A 131 13.13 -4.94 11.92
N ILE A 132 12.16 -5.49 11.19
CA ILE A 132 12.24 -5.71 9.74
C ILE A 132 10.98 -5.13 9.11
N ILE A 133 11.14 -4.37 8.03
CA ILE A 133 10.05 -3.90 7.18
C ILE A 133 10.14 -4.64 5.86
N LEU A 134 9.10 -5.40 5.53
CA LEU A 134 8.98 -6.18 4.30
C LEU A 134 7.94 -5.53 3.40
N ALA A 135 8.16 -5.57 2.09
CA ALA A 135 7.17 -5.17 1.09
C ALA A 135 6.74 -6.40 0.29
N ASP A 136 5.43 -6.52 0.06
CA ASP A 136 4.85 -7.54 -0.82
C ASP A 136 5.20 -9.02 -0.50
N ILE A 137 5.43 -9.33 0.78
CA ILE A 137 5.63 -10.70 1.25
C ILE A 137 4.33 -11.21 1.87
N GLY A 138 3.86 -12.34 1.36
CA GLY A 138 2.65 -12.99 1.80
C GLY A 138 2.81 -13.80 3.07
N PHE A 139 1.71 -13.96 3.80
CA PHE A 139 1.63 -14.81 4.99
C PHE A 139 0.28 -15.51 5.09
N THR A 140 0.28 -16.64 5.78
CA THR A 140 -0.89 -17.51 5.91
C THR A 140 -1.62 -17.26 7.22
N LEU A 141 -2.93 -17.04 7.12
CA LEU A 141 -3.86 -16.90 8.23
C LEU A 141 -4.79 -18.11 8.31
N ASN A 142 -4.61 -18.92 9.35
CA ASN A 142 -5.51 -20.02 9.69
C ASN A 142 -6.60 -19.49 10.64
N LEU A 143 -7.77 -19.15 10.10
CA LEU A 143 -8.93 -18.70 10.86
C LEU A 143 -9.86 -19.89 11.14
N THR A 144 -10.70 -19.81 12.17
CA THR A 144 -11.52 -20.93 12.69
C THR A 144 -12.30 -21.71 11.62
N HIS A 145 -12.76 -21.04 10.55
CA HIS A 145 -13.56 -21.67 9.50
C HIS A 145 -13.02 -21.42 8.08
N LYS A 146 -11.83 -20.83 7.96
CA LYS A 146 -11.26 -20.54 6.65
C LYS A 146 -9.76 -20.32 6.73
N LYS A 147 -9.07 -20.63 5.65
CA LYS A 147 -7.67 -20.27 5.46
C LYS A 147 -7.57 -19.12 4.47
N VAL A 148 -6.65 -18.20 4.70
CA VAL A 148 -6.48 -17.01 3.88
C VAL A 148 -5.00 -16.71 3.76
N ILE A 149 -4.53 -16.34 2.57
CA ILE A 149 -3.17 -15.86 2.33
C ILE A 149 -3.27 -14.39 1.93
N ARG A 150 -2.57 -13.52 2.65
CA ARG A 150 -2.60 -12.06 2.44
C ARG A 150 -1.22 -11.53 2.15
N ARG A 151 -1.14 -10.51 1.31
CA ARG A 151 0.06 -9.83 0.85
C ARG A 151 -0.12 -8.33 1.11
N PRO A 152 0.19 -7.86 2.33
CA PRO A 152 0.07 -6.44 2.63
C PRO A 152 1.08 -5.65 1.79
N ASP A 153 0.79 -4.39 1.47
CA ASP A 153 1.74 -3.54 0.76
C ASP A 153 3.08 -3.49 1.50
N HIS A 154 3.02 -3.29 2.82
CA HIS A 154 4.16 -3.45 3.72
C HIS A 154 3.75 -4.17 5.00
N ALA A 155 4.71 -4.85 5.61
CA ALA A 155 4.55 -5.49 6.90
C ALA A 155 5.76 -5.25 7.80
N ILE A 156 5.54 -5.30 9.11
CA ILE A 156 6.58 -5.07 10.11
C ILE A 156 6.62 -6.23 11.09
N LEU A 157 7.83 -6.69 11.34
CA LEU A 157 8.18 -7.56 12.45
C LEU A 157 8.99 -6.75 13.47
N LEU A 158 8.74 -6.97 14.75
CA LEU A 158 9.41 -6.31 15.87
C LEU A 158 10.07 -7.34 16.79
N GLY A 159 11.16 -6.92 17.45
CA GLY A 159 11.83 -7.69 18.50
C GLY A 159 12.24 -9.09 18.06
N GLN A 160 11.88 -10.10 18.86
CA GLN A 160 12.28 -11.48 18.60
C GLN A 160 11.75 -12.04 17.26
N LYS A 161 10.58 -11.58 16.79
CA LYS A 161 10.05 -12.01 15.49
C LYS A 161 10.91 -11.49 14.34
N ALA A 162 11.43 -10.27 14.46
CA ALA A 162 12.36 -9.70 13.49
C ALA A 162 13.68 -10.49 13.48
N LEU A 163 14.25 -10.75 14.66
CA LEU A 163 15.52 -11.48 14.80
C LEU A 163 15.46 -12.93 14.26
N ASN A 164 14.28 -13.56 14.36
CA ASN A 164 14.07 -14.95 13.94
C ASN A 164 13.48 -15.08 12.53
N CYS A 165 13.33 -13.97 11.79
CA CYS A 165 12.76 -14.01 10.45
C CYS A 165 13.73 -14.68 9.47
N ASP A 166 13.27 -15.73 8.79
CA ASP A 166 14.02 -16.35 7.70
C ASP A 166 13.93 -15.48 6.44
N ILE A 167 14.96 -14.67 6.23
CA ILE A 167 15.04 -13.73 5.09
C ILE A 167 15.27 -14.41 3.74
N SER A 168 15.45 -15.73 3.71
CA SER A 168 15.63 -16.50 2.46
C SER A 168 14.32 -16.96 1.83
N LYS A 169 13.19 -16.80 2.53
CA LYS A 169 11.87 -17.27 2.08
C LYS A 169 11.11 -16.16 1.33
N SER A 170 10.38 -16.57 0.28
CA SER A 170 9.46 -15.69 -0.45
C SER A 170 8.09 -15.54 0.24
N SER A 171 7.85 -16.22 1.36
CA SER A 171 6.65 -16.09 2.20
C SER A 171 6.99 -16.18 3.69
N TYR A 172 6.14 -15.59 4.53
CA TYR A 172 6.30 -15.61 5.98
C TYR A 172 5.33 -16.59 6.65
N ASN A 173 5.87 -17.51 7.45
CA ASN A 173 5.11 -18.54 8.16
C ASN A 173 4.58 -18.11 9.53
N GLY A 174 4.66 -16.82 9.86
CA GLY A 174 4.17 -16.26 11.11
C GLY A 174 3.09 -15.20 10.89
N ILE A 175 2.88 -14.37 11.92
CA ILE A 175 1.93 -13.26 11.90
C ILE A 175 2.69 -11.97 12.13
N TYR A 176 2.55 -11.04 11.19
CA TYR A 176 3.15 -9.71 11.30
C TYR A 176 2.57 -8.94 12.48
N ASP A 177 3.43 -8.16 13.13
CA ASP A 177 3.01 -7.24 14.20
C ASP A 177 2.15 -6.13 13.61
N ILE A 178 2.54 -5.63 12.44
CA ILE A 178 1.85 -4.57 11.71
C ILE A 178 1.74 -4.92 10.24
N CYS A 179 0.54 -4.80 9.70
CA CYS A 179 0.33 -4.72 8.24
C CYS A 179 -0.06 -3.28 7.87
N ILE A 180 0.53 -2.77 6.79
CA ILE A 180 0.25 -1.45 6.22
C ILE A 180 -0.36 -1.66 4.84
N GLU A 181 -1.52 -1.06 4.62
CA GLU A 181 -2.27 -1.16 3.36
C GLU A 181 -2.54 0.23 2.78
N THR A 182 -2.18 0.44 1.51
CA THR A 182 -2.43 1.68 0.78
C THR A 182 -3.78 1.58 0.10
N LEU A 183 -4.74 2.40 0.53
CA LEU A 183 -6.09 2.33 -0.04
C LEU A 183 -6.11 2.88 -1.47
N SER A 184 -6.36 1.99 -2.43
CA SER A 184 -6.71 2.38 -3.79
C SER A 184 -8.07 3.08 -3.82
N ARG A 185 -8.20 4.09 -4.68
CA ARG A 185 -9.45 4.85 -4.88
C ARG A 185 -10.15 4.53 -6.19
N SER A 186 -9.65 3.57 -6.95
CA SER A 186 -10.22 3.24 -8.25
C SER A 186 -11.62 2.65 -8.14
N LYS A 187 -11.90 1.84 -7.11
CA LYS A 187 -13.22 1.22 -6.88
C LYS A 187 -13.58 1.18 -5.39
N GLN A 188 -14.84 1.44 -5.06
CA GLN A 188 -15.34 1.35 -3.67
C GLN A 188 -15.21 -0.07 -3.10
N ALA A 189 -15.34 -1.10 -3.94
CA ALA A 189 -15.15 -2.50 -3.55
C ALA A 189 -13.75 -2.76 -2.97
N TYR A 190 -12.70 -2.14 -3.51
CA TYR A 190 -11.33 -2.29 -2.99
C TYR A 190 -11.19 -1.64 -1.61
N ILE A 191 -11.75 -0.45 -1.43
CA ILE A 191 -11.77 0.24 -0.13
C ILE A 191 -12.50 -0.61 0.91
N ASP A 192 -13.67 -1.15 0.58
CA ASP A 192 -14.49 -1.95 1.48
C ASP A 192 -13.80 -3.28 1.86
N ARG A 193 -13.17 -3.96 0.89
CA ARG A 193 -12.38 -5.16 1.14
C ARG A 193 -11.27 -4.89 2.14
N ASP A 194 -10.47 -3.86 1.91
CA ASP A 194 -9.29 -3.58 2.74
C ASP A 194 -9.72 -3.12 4.13
N THR A 195 -10.66 -2.18 4.22
CA THR A 195 -11.07 -1.57 5.50
C THR A 195 -11.97 -2.46 6.36
N LYS A 196 -12.76 -3.36 5.77
CA LYS A 196 -13.69 -4.24 6.49
C LYS A 196 -13.20 -5.68 6.54
N VAL A 197 -12.92 -6.29 5.39
CA VAL A 197 -12.63 -7.73 5.29
C VAL A 197 -11.20 -8.05 5.74
N LYS A 198 -10.18 -7.38 5.18
CA LYS A 198 -8.79 -7.62 5.57
C LYS A 198 -8.56 -7.27 7.04
N LYS A 199 -9.04 -6.10 7.48
CA LYS A 199 -9.01 -5.70 8.90
C LYS A 199 -9.56 -6.80 9.81
N MET A 200 -10.73 -7.35 9.50
CA MET A 200 -11.35 -8.39 10.31
C MET A 200 -10.54 -9.69 10.32
N ASN A 201 -9.98 -10.11 9.19
CA ASN A 201 -9.15 -11.31 9.11
C ASN A 201 -7.90 -11.16 9.98
N THR A 202 -7.19 -10.04 9.84
CA THR A 202 -5.92 -9.76 10.53
C THR A 202 -6.11 -9.57 12.04
N VAL A 203 -7.18 -8.90 12.47
CA VAL A 203 -7.54 -8.80 13.90
C VAL A 203 -7.89 -10.18 14.48
N ARG A 204 -8.65 -11.01 13.76
CA ARG A 204 -9.00 -12.36 14.22
C ARG A 204 -7.80 -13.30 14.26
N ALA A 205 -6.80 -13.07 13.40
CA ALA A 205 -5.53 -13.76 13.44
C ALA A 205 -4.61 -13.31 14.60
N ARG A 206 -4.97 -12.27 15.36
CA ARG A 206 -4.18 -11.67 16.44
C ARG A 206 -2.94 -10.90 16.00
N SER A 207 -2.93 -10.32 14.80
CA SER A 207 -1.96 -9.24 14.52
C SER A 207 -2.21 -8.08 15.48
N GLU A 208 -1.13 -7.48 15.96
CA GLU A 208 -1.22 -6.40 16.95
C GLU A 208 -1.83 -5.14 16.36
N SER A 209 -1.62 -4.88 15.06
CA SER A 209 -2.21 -3.74 14.36
C SER A 209 -2.31 -3.87 12.85
N ILE A 210 -3.25 -3.10 12.28
CA ILE A 210 -3.35 -2.83 10.85
C ILE A 210 -3.43 -1.32 10.66
N ILE A 211 -2.60 -0.77 9.77
CA ILE A 211 -2.59 0.66 9.43
C ILE A 211 -3.09 0.82 7.99
N PHE A 212 -4.09 1.67 7.79
CA PHE A 212 -4.54 2.06 6.47
C PHE A 212 -3.97 3.42 6.09
N LEU A 213 -3.29 3.51 4.95
CA LEU A 213 -2.81 4.78 4.41
C LEU A 213 -3.78 5.27 3.32
N THR A 214 -4.15 6.55 3.37
CA THR A 214 -4.95 7.19 2.32
C THR A 214 -4.53 8.64 2.13
N MET A 215 -4.41 9.10 0.89
CA MET A 215 -4.13 10.50 0.58
C MET A 215 -5.42 11.24 0.21
N LYS A 216 -6.10 11.94 1.13
CA LYS A 216 -7.23 12.81 0.74
C LYS A 216 -6.74 14.00 -0.08
N ASN A 217 -7.22 14.10 -1.32
CA ASN A 217 -7.04 15.31 -2.12
C ASN A 217 -8.02 16.34 -1.53
N THR A 218 -7.53 17.22 -0.66
CA THR A 218 -8.31 18.37 -0.24
C THR A 218 -8.32 19.34 -1.42
N LYS A 219 -9.37 19.30 -2.25
CA LYS A 219 -9.68 20.42 -3.13
C LYS A 219 -9.89 21.64 -2.22
N ARG A 220 -8.88 22.50 -2.07
CA ARG A 220 -9.12 23.87 -1.66
C ARG A 220 -9.81 24.53 -2.84
N ASN A 221 -11.12 24.73 -2.73
CA ASN A 221 -11.79 25.71 -3.57
C ASN A 221 -11.13 27.05 -3.24
N PHE A 222 -10.20 27.51 -4.09
CA PHE A 222 -9.91 28.92 -4.16
C PHE A 222 -11.16 29.55 -4.77
N ILE A 223 -12.05 30.02 -3.90
CA ILE A 223 -13.06 31.01 -4.29
C ILE A 223 -12.23 32.25 -4.62
N GLY A 224 -12.28 32.65 -5.89
CA GLY A 224 -11.71 33.91 -6.37
C GLY A 224 -12.44 35.12 -5.81
#